data_AF-A0A7S4SIF8-F1
#
_entry.id   AF-A0A7S4SIF8-F1
#
_cell.length_a   1.000
_cell.length_b   1.000
_cell.length_c   1.000
_cell.angle_alpha   90.00
_cell.angle_beta   90.00
_cell.angle_gamma   90.00
#
_symmetry.space_group_name_H-M   'P 1'
#
loop_
_entity.id
_entity.type
_entity.pdbx_description
1 polymer ?
#
loop_
_entity_poly.entity_id
_entity_poly.type
_entity_poly.pdbx_seq_one_letter_code
_entity_poly.pdbx_strand_id
1 'polypeptide(L)'
;HPLTRCLHDIDAKNNKFVSSIHLENLDLKTVNGFIADLLNYTTDKTEGLAEIVHKKTHGNIFAIIHFLKNIEDEGILRFCIGTLGWKWDEDKIQCNTRVTDNVADILKLKINKKLSEEETRVL
;
A
#
# COMPACT_ATOMS: atom_id res chain seq x y z
N HIS A 1 15.80 1.01 19.90
CA HIS A 1 15.42 2.13 19.02
C HIS A 1 14.76 3.23 19.86
N PRO A 2 14.97 4.52 19.59
CA PRO A 2 14.42 5.65 20.38
C PRO A 2 12.90 5.54 20.59
N LEU A 3 12.17 5.12 19.57
CA LEU A 3 10.72 4.92 19.61
C LEU A 3 10.29 3.81 20.60
N THR A 4 11.02 2.69 20.64
CA THR A 4 10.76 1.59 21.59
C THR A 4 10.95 2.04 23.03
N ARG A 5 11.95 2.91 23.27
CA ARG A 5 12.21 3.47 24.60
C ARG A 5 11.12 4.46 25.02
N CYS A 6 10.67 5.33 24.13
CA CYS A 6 9.51 6.21 24.41
C CYS A 6 8.23 5.42 24.69
N LEU A 7 7.93 4.36 23.93
CA LEU A 7 6.75 3.51 24.17
C LEU A 7 6.80 2.86 25.56
N HIS A 8 7.98 2.36 25.95
CA HIS A 8 8.21 1.79 27.28
C HIS A 8 8.04 2.83 28.39
N ASP A 9 8.54 4.06 28.19
CA ASP A 9 8.40 5.15 29.16
C ASP A 9 6.94 5.61 29.31
N ILE A 10 6.14 5.53 28.24
CA ILE A 10 4.70 5.87 28.26
C ILE A 10 3.91 4.80 29.02
N ASP A 11 4.22 3.52 28.79
CA ASP A 11 3.61 2.38 29.49
C ASP A 11 3.97 2.37 30.98
N ALA A 12 5.23 2.66 31.32
CA ALA A 12 5.71 2.67 32.70
C ALA A 12 5.22 3.87 33.54
N LYS A 13 4.89 5.01 32.91
CA LYS A 13 4.50 6.25 33.63
C LYS A 13 3.01 6.50 33.70
N ASN A 14 2.22 5.99 32.76
CA ASN A 14 0.78 6.20 32.75
C ASN A 14 0.08 4.89 33.06
N ASN A 15 -0.51 4.80 34.25
CA ASN A 15 -1.35 3.69 34.73
C ASN A 15 -2.70 3.59 33.96
N LYS A 16 -2.70 3.90 32.66
CA LYS A 16 -3.84 3.86 31.73
C LYS A 16 -3.56 2.77 30.70
N PHE A 17 -4.56 1.92 30.48
CA PHE A 17 -4.55 0.82 29.52
C PHE A 17 -4.08 1.27 28.13
N VAL A 18 -2.82 1.00 27.80
CA VAL A 18 -2.31 1.10 26.44
C VAL A 18 -2.90 -0.06 25.65
N SER A 19 -3.88 0.23 24.80
CA SER A 19 -4.45 -0.74 23.87
C SER A 19 -3.54 -0.84 22.65
N SER A 20 -2.98 -2.02 22.43
CA SER A 20 -2.26 -2.35 21.20
C SER A 20 -3.24 -2.97 20.20
N ILE A 21 -3.40 -2.32 19.05
CA ILE A 21 -4.18 -2.87 17.93
C ILE A 21 -3.17 -3.49 16.97
N HIS A 22 -3.14 -4.82 16.91
CA HIS A 22 -2.33 -5.53 15.94
C HIS A 22 -3.11 -5.64 14.62
N LEU A 23 -2.71 -4.86 13.61
CA LEU A 23 -3.21 -5.05 12.26
C LEU A 23 -2.45 -6.18 11.58
N GLU A 24 -3.16 -7.24 11.23
CA GLU A 24 -2.64 -8.28 10.34
C GLU A 24 -2.68 -7.81 8.88
N ASN A 25 -1.89 -8.47 8.04
CA ASN A 25 -1.98 -8.27 6.59
C ASN A 25 -3.33 -8.79 6.08
N LEU A 26 -3.83 -8.15 5.02
CA LEU A 26 -5.08 -8.52 4.37
C LEU A 26 -4.94 -9.86 3.66
N ASP A 27 -5.92 -10.74 3.85
CA ASP A 27 -6.02 -11.96 3.08
C ASP A 27 -6.42 -11.66 1.62
N LEU A 28 -6.21 -12.63 0.73
CA LEU A 28 -6.53 -12.49 -0.69
C LEU A 28 -8.00 -12.07 -0.91
N LYS A 29 -8.93 -12.60 -0.11
CA LYS A 29 -10.35 -12.27 -0.23
C LYS A 29 -10.62 -10.80 0.08
N THR A 30 -10.03 -10.27 1.14
CA THR A 30 -10.16 -8.84 1.48
C THR A 30 -9.45 -7.95 0.47
N VAL A 31 -8.30 -8.37 -0.06
CA VAL A 31 -7.63 -7.66 -1.16
C VAL A 31 -8.50 -7.62 -2.42
N ASN A 32 -9.14 -8.74 -2.78
CA ASN A 32 -10.03 -8.80 -3.93
C ASN A 32 -11.25 -7.90 -3.76
N GLY A 33 -11.90 -7.93 -2.59
CA GLY A 33 -13.00 -7.02 -2.28
C GLY A 33 -12.59 -5.55 -2.37
N PHE A 34 -11.42 -5.20 -1.81
CA PHE A 34 -10.88 -3.85 -1.90
C PHE A 34 -10.64 -3.40 -3.35
N ILE A 35 -10.09 -4.27 -4.20
CA ILE A 35 -9.84 -3.95 -5.62
C ILE A 35 -11.13 -3.88 -6.42
N ALA A 36 -12.09 -4.78 -6.16
CA ALA A 36 -13.42 -4.78 -6.76
C ALA A 36 -14.14 -3.45 -6.49
N ASP A 37 -14.14 -3.00 -5.23
CA ASP A 37 -14.72 -1.72 -4.82
C ASP A 37 -13.98 -0.53 -5.45
N LEU A 38 -12.65 -0.57 -5.48
CA LEU A 38 -11.83 0.50 -6.04
C LEU A 38 -12.07 0.70 -7.55
N LEU A 39 -12.16 -0.41 -8.29
CA LEU A 39 -12.31 -0.39 -9.75
C LEU A 39 -13.79 -0.43 -10.19
N ASN A 40 -14.72 -0.57 -9.26
CA ASN A 40 -16.16 -0.74 -9.51
C ASN A 40 -16.46 -1.95 -10.43
N TYR A 41 -15.85 -3.09 -10.12
CA TYR A 41 -16.08 -4.37 -10.79
C TYR A 41 -16.55 -5.43 -9.79
N THR A 42 -17.02 -6.57 -10.30
CA THR A 42 -17.32 -7.74 -9.47
C THR A 42 -16.03 -8.42 -9.04
N THR A 43 -16.05 -9.08 -7.87
CA THR A 43 -14.92 -9.84 -7.33
C THR A 43 -14.39 -10.91 -8.29
N ASP A 44 -15.26 -11.50 -9.11
CA ASP A 44 -14.88 -12.50 -10.12
C ASP A 44 -14.01 -11.89 -11.23
N LYS A 45 -14.25 -10.62 -11.59
CA LYS A 45 -13.48 -9.93 -12.62
C LYS A 45 -12.15 -9.41 -12.10
N THR A 46 -12.02 -9.19 -10.81
CA THR A 46 -10.80 -8.66 -10.18
C THR A 46 -9.94 -9.72 -9.52
N GLU A 47 -10.37 -10.99 -9.54
CA GLU A 47 -9.66 -12.10 -8.89
C GLU A 47 -8.22 -12.25 -9.38
N GLY A 48 -8.00 -12.28 -10.70
CA GLY A 48 -6.66 -12.37 -11.29
C GLY A 48 -5.74 -11.21 -10.88
N LEU A 49 -6.25 -9.98 -10.96
CA LEU A 49 -5.53 -8.79 -10.47
C LEU A 49 -5.23 -8.88 -8.96
N ALA A 50 -6.19 -9.33 -8.16
CA ALA A 50 -6.05 -9.45 -6.71
C ALA A 50 -5.00 -10.48 -6.31
N GLU A 51 -4.91 -11.61 -7.02
CA GLU A 51 -3.86 -12.60 -6.80
C GLU A 51 -2.46 -12.02 -7.04
N ILE A 52 -2.30 -11.29 -8.14
CA ILE A 52 -1.01 -10.65 -8.49
C ILE A 52 -0.64 -9.61 -7.43
N VAL A 53 -1.59 -8.75 -7.06
CA VAL A 53 -1.38 -7.71 -6.04
C VAL A 53 -1.07 -8.33 -4.68
N HIS A 54 -1.85 -9.30 -4.22
CA HIS A 54 -1.65 -9.97 -2.94
C HIS A 54 -0.29 -10.68 -2.90
N LYS A 55 0.09 -11.40 -3.96
CA LYS A 55 1.38 -12.08 -4.07
C LYS A 55 2.57 -11.11 -4.01
N LYS A 56 2.44 -9.93 -4.63
CA LYS A 56 3.50 -8.90 -4.67
C LYS A 56 3.60 -8.12 -3.35
N THR A 57 2.49 -7.94 -2.64
CA THR A 57 2.41 -7.06 -1.47
C THR A 57 2.30 -7.80 -0.14
N HIS A 58 2.15 -9.13 -0.19
CA HIS A 58 1.91 -10.00 0.97
C HIS A 58 0.73 -9.52 1.84
N GLY A 59 -0.28 -8.91 1.22
CA GLY A 59 -1.48 -8.41 1.92
C GLY A 59 -1.28 -7.09 2.67
N ASN A 60 -0.11 -6.45 2.59
CA ASN A 60 0.12 -5.21 3.32
C ASN A 60 -0.60 -4.02 2.64
N ILE A 61 -1.59 -3.42 3.31
CA ILE A 61 -2.42 -2.35 2.72
C ILE A 61 -1.62 -1.14 2.23
N PHE A 62 -0.50 -0.78 2.89
CA PHE A 62 0.34 0.32 2.41
C PHE A 62 1.06 -0.04 1.11
N ALA A 63 1.54 -1.28 1.00
CA ALA A 63 2.16 -1.78 -0.22
C ALA A 63 1.13 -1.94 -1.35
N ILE A 64 -0.09 -2.39 -1.04
CA ILE A 64 -1.21 -2.49 -1.99
C ILE A 64 -1.51 -1.12 -2.60
N ILE A 65 -1.78 -0.11 -1.77
CA ILE A 65 -2.11 1.24 -2.25
C ILE A 65 -0.95 1.82 -3.09
N HIS A 66 0.29 1.64 -2.63
CA HIS A 66 1.46 2.13 -3.35
C HIS A 66 1.66 1.43 -4.69
N PHE A 67 1.49 0.10 -4.73
CA PHE A 67 1.61 -0.70 -5.94
C PHE A 67 0.54 -0.32 -6.97
N LEU A 68 -0.72 -0.22 -6.55
CA LEU A 68 -1.84 0.20 -7.40
C LEU A 68 -1.59 1.59 -8.01
N LYS A 69 -1.07 2.52 -7.20
CA LYS A 69 -0.71 3.85 -7.69
C LYS A 69 0.46 3.83 -8.67
N ASN A 70 1.47 2.99 -8.43
CA ASN A 70 2.61 2.87 -9.35
C ASN A 70 2.17 2.31 -10.72
N ILE A 71 1.32 1.28 -10.75
CA ILE A 71 0.81 0.74 -12.03
C ILE A 71 -0.17 1.68 -12.73
N GLU A 72 -0.84 2.56 -11.98
CA GLU A 72 -1.63 3.66 -12.53
C GLU A 72 -0.74 4.72 -13.19
N ASP A 73 0.29 5.19 -12.47
CA ASP A 73 1.26 6.18 -12.96
C ASP A 73 2.02 5.69 -14.20
N GLU A 74 2.32 4.38 -14.27
CA GLU A 74 2.95 3.73 -15.44
C GLU A 74 1.95 3.46 -16.58
N GLY A 75 0.66 3.73 -16.38
CA GLY A 75 -0.38 3.54 -17.39
C GLY A 75 -0.70 2.07 -17.69
N ILE A 76 -0.30 1.15 -16.82
CA ILE A 76 -0.66 -0.27 -16.92
C ILE A 76 -2.10 -0.48 -16.46
N LEU A 77 -2.49 0.19 -15.37
CA LEU A 77 -3.87 0.32 -14.91
C LEU A 77 -4.39 1.70 -15.32
N ARG A 78 -5.41 1.76 -16.19
CA ARG A 78 -5.95 3.05 -16.65
C ARG A 78 -7.46 3.04 -16.79
N PHE A 79 -8.07 4.16 -16.44
CA PHE A 79 -9.47 4.40 -16.76
C PHE A 79 -9.63 4.77 -18.25
N CYS A 80 -10.38 3.96 -18.97
CA CYS A 80 -10.67 4.15 -20.39
C CYS A 80 -12.01 4.87 -20.55
N ILE A 81 -11.98 6.14 -20.96
CA ILE A 81 -13.19 6.97 -21.15
C ILE A 81 -14.14 6.35 -22.18
N GLY A 82 -13.61 5.77 -23.27
CA GLY A 82 -14.43 5.19 -24.34
C GLY A 82 -15.26 3.98 -23.91
N THR A 83 -14.84 3.25 -22.87
CA THR A 83 -15.60 2.12 -22.31
C THR A 83 -16.15 2.44 -20.91
N LEU A 84 -15.95 3.67 -20.42
CA LEU A 84 -16.25 4.11 -19.05
C LEU A 84 -15.84 3.08 -17.99
N GLY A 85 -14.63 2.54 -18.10
CA GLY A 85 -14.18 1.45 -17.24
C GLY A 85 -12.68 1.32 -17.17
N TRP A 86 -12.19 0.62 -16.15
CA TRP A 86 -10.78 0.35 -15.98
C TRP A 86 -10.31 -0.73 -16.95
N LYS A 87 -9.10 -0.56 -17.46
CA LYS A 87 -8.38 -1.55 -18.23
C LYS A 87 -7.03 -1.78 -17.58
N TRP A 88 -6.66 -3.05 -17.48
CA TRP A 88 -5.36 -3.50 -17.03
C TRP A 88 -4.91 -4.67 -17.88
N ASP A 89 -3.62 -4.95 -17.78
CA ASP A 89 -2.93 -5.99 -18.53
C ASP A 89 -2.16 -6.83 -17.51
N GLU A 90 -2.71 -8.00 -17.17
CA GLU A 90 -2.20 -8.84 -16.08
C GLU A 90 -0.76 -9.31 -16.34
N ASP A 91 -0.42 -9.59 -17.60
CA ASP A 91 0.94 -9.96 -18.00
C ASP A 91 1.92 -8.83 -17.72
N LYS A 92 1.55 -7.58 -18.04
CA LYS A 92 2.37 -6.41 -17.71
C LYS A 92 2.48 -6.17 -16.21
N ILE A 93 1.40 -6.35 -15.45
CA ILE A 93 1.42 -6.19 -13.99
C ILE A 93 2.33 -7.26 -13.37
N GLN A 94 2.26 -8.50 -13.86
CA GLN A 94 3.09 -9.61 -13.40
C GLN A 94 4.58 -9.35 -13.68
N CYS A 95 4.91 -8.91 -14.90
CA CYS A 95 6.26 -8.59 -15.34
C CYS A 95 6.81 -7.29 -14.73
N ASN A 96 5.96 -6.44 -14.16
CA ASN A 96 6.41 -5.24 -13.48
C ASN A 96 7.15 -5.62 -12.19
N THR A 97 8.48 -5.47 -12.24
CA THR A 97 9.41 -5.77 -11.15
C THR A 97 9.54 -4.61 -10.15
N ARG A 98 8.91 -3.44 -10.38
CA ARG A 98 8.93 -2.31 -9.43
C ARG A 98 7.96 -2.50 -8.26
N VAL A 99 7.80 -3.75 -7.84
CA VAL A 99 7.17 -4.03 -6.56
C VAL A 99 8.12 -3.49 -5.51
N THR A 100 7.63 -2.57 -4.69
CA THR A 100 8.40 -2.07 -3.57
C THR A 100 8.43 -3.21 -2.55
N ASP A 101 9.42 -4.11 -2.68
CA ASP A 101 9.55 -5.34 -1.90
C ASP A 101 9.70 -5.09 -0.39
N ASN A 102 9.74 -3.83 0.07
CA ASN A 102 9.81 -3.52 1.48
C ASN A 102 9.04 -2.24 1.85
N VAL A 103 8.07 -2.37 2.75
CA VAL A 103 7.37 -1.24 3.40
C VAL A 103 8.37 -0.31 4.09
N ALA A 104 9.49 -0.85 4.58
CA ALA A 104 10.57 -0.05 5.14
C ALA A 104 11.15 0.94 4.12
N ASP A 105 11.25 0.56 2.84
CA ASP A 105 11.76 1.44 1.81
C ASP A 105 10.72 2.49 1.40
N ILE A 106 9.43 2.16 1.41
CA ILE A 106 8.34 3.14 1.25
C ILE A 106 8.40 4.20 2.37
N LEU A 107 8.57 3.77 3.62
CA LEU A 107 8.65 4.68 4.76
C LEU A 107 9.93 5.52 4.73
N LYS A 108 11.08 4.94 4.36
CA LYS A 108 12.33 5.70 4.16
C LYS A 108 12.16 6.78 3.08
N LEU A 109 11.54 6.45 1.95
CA LEU A 109 11.29 7.40 0.87
C LEU A 109 10.41 8.57 1.34
N LYS A 110 9.34 8.29 2.09
CA LYS A 110 8.47 9.34 2.65
C LYS A 110 9.18 10.21 3.69
N ILE A 111 9.96 9.60 4.58
CA ILE A 111 10.71 10.33 5.61
C ILE A 111 11.79 11.20 4.96
N ASN A 112 12.61 10.65 4.06
CA ASN A 112 13.65 11.41 3.37
C ASN A 112 13.08 12.55 2.53
N LYS A 113 11.94 12.33 1.86
CA LYS A 113 11.26 13.39 1.10
C LYS A 113 10.80 14.53 2.03
N LYS A 114 10.20 14.20 3.18
CA LYS A 114 9.76 15.21 4.16
C LYS A 114 10.92 15.99 4.78
N LEU A 115 12.04 15.32 5.10
CA LEU A 115 13.21 16.03 5.63
C LEU A 115 13.81 16.99 4.60
N SER A 116 13.88 16.59 3.32
CA SER A 116 14.39 17.47 2.25
C SER A 116 13.49 18.70 2.02
N GLU A 117 12.16 18.56 2.14
CA GLU A 117 11.22 19.68 2.04
C GLU A 117 11.31 20.63 3.25
N GLU A 118 11.64 20.12 4.44
CA GLU A 118 11.89 20.96 5.62
C GLU A 118 13.19 21.74 5.52
N GLU A 119 14.28 21.15 5.02
CA GLU A 119 15.56 21.85 4.80
C GLU A 119 15.44 22.99 3.78
N THR A 120 14.52 22.87 2.82
CA THR A 120 14.27 23.91 1.80
C THR A 120 13.37 25.06 2.32
N ARG A 121 12.69 24.89 3.47
CA ARG A 121 11.87 25.94 4.11
C ARG A 121 12.66 26.81 5.10
N VAL A 122 13.90 26.44 5.43
CA VAL A 122 14.77 27.19 6.36
C VAL A 122 15.86 27.99 5.62
N LEU A 123 15.89 27.93 4.29
CA LEU A 123 16.69 28.79 3.41
C LEU A 123 15.78 29.82 2.71
#